data_AF-A0A8S0X622-F1
#
_entry.id   AF-A0A8S0X622-F1
#
_cell.length_a   1.000
_cell.length_b   1.000
_cell.length_c   1.000
_cell.angle_alpha   90.00
_cell.angle_beta   90.00
_cell.angle_gamma   90.00
#
_symmetry.space_group_name_H-M   'P 1'
#
loop_
_entity.id
_entity.type
_entity.pdbx_description
1 polymer ?
#
loop_
_entity_poly.entity_id
_entity_poly.type
_entity_poly.pdbx_seq_one_letter_code
_entity_poly.pdbx_strand_id
1 'polypeptide(L)'
;MRVSRRKFANALRRPQAIQLLFQNIADLFIAGCPLLVASRSGTAPNPYKAVKFDWTDPSMFENPFKADSSINKVCIVISNIFDVLPVVKTFVDLCVSRSLKRFVLLSGSHTHKGGPYIGKLHEYIENSGVEFTVLRPTSFLENFAGIFAHGIRERNEIVTTVEGGRTPFVSGEDIAKAAFDTLFADKGPNTEYYVVGPELYSHDEVTSIFSEILGRKITHRHITGEEERAMFVSIGMPAGQPEFVSRAGQETAEARRKLW
;
A
#
# COMPACT_ATOMS: atom_id res chain seq x y z
N MET A 1 15.60 -15.21 -10.79
CA MET A 1 16.77 -14.89 -9.93
C MET A 1 17.43 -13.52 -10.19
N ARG A 2 17.95 -13.17 -11.39
CA ARG A 2 18.64 -11.86 -11.61
C ARG A 2 17.74 -10.61 -11.56
N VAL A 3 16.49 -10.71 -12.01
CA VAL A 3 15.53 -9.59 -12.04
C VAL A 3 15.08 -9.18 -10.62
N SER A 4 14.89 -10.16 -9.72
CA SER A 4 14.53 -9.94 -8.31
C SER A 4 15.61 -9.18 -7.54
N ARG A 5 16.89 -9.57 -7.64
CA ARG A 5 17.99 -8.95 -6.89
C ARG A 5 18.13 -7.46 -7.18
N ARG A 6 17.90 -7.04 -8.43
CA ARG A 6 17.88 -5.62 -8.82
C ARG A 6 16.75 -4.86 -8.12
N LYS A 7 15.55 -5.45 -8.00
CA LYS A 7 14.42 -4.84 -7.28
C LYS A 7 14.72 -4.68 -5.78
N PHE A 8 15.31 -5.69 -5.13
CA PHE A 8 15.76 -5.58 -3.73
C PHE A 8 16.84 -4.50 -3.53
N ALA A 9 17.85 -4.44 -4.41
CA ALA A 9 18.87 -3.40 -4.36
C ALA A 9 18.30 -1.99 -4.57
N ASN A 10 17.34 -1.84 -5.47
CA ASN A 10 16.66 -0.57 -5.72
C ASN A 10 15.81 -0.14 -4.52
N ALA A 11 15.11 -1.08 -3.87
CA ALA A 11 14.29 -0.81 -2.70
C ALA A 11 15.12 -0.18 -1.57
N LEU A 12 16.33 -0.69 -1.28
CA LEU A 12 17.22 -0.16 -0.23
C LEU A 12 17.70 1.27 -0.45
N ARG A 13 17.68 1.76 -1.70
CA ARG A 13 18.20 3.08 -2.07
C ARG A 13 17.17 4.20 -1.96
N ARG A 14 15.90 3.88 -1.68
CA ARG A 14 14.81 4.84 -1.79
C ARG A 14 14.03 4.96 -0.47
N PRO A 15 13.75 6.18 0.05
CA PRO A 15 13.09 6.36 1.35
C PRO A 15 11.59 5.99 1.32
N GLN A 16 11.08 5.51 2.46
CA GLN A 16 9.67 5.24 2.84
C GLN A 16 8.68 4.73 1.76
N ALA A 17 8.12 3.53 1.99
CA ALA A 17 7.24 2.80 1.06
C ALA A 17 6.03 3.57 0.52
N ILE A 18 5.35 4.39 1.34
CA ILE A 18 4.15 5.13 0.91
C ILE A 18 4.53 6.34 0.04
N GLN A 19 5.56 7.08 0.43
CA GLN A 19 6.06 8.21 -0.37
C GLN A 19 6.63 7.71 -1.70
N LEU A 20 7.23 6.50 -1.71
CA LEU A 20 7.65 5.83 -2.92
C LEU A 20 6.51 5.27 -3.75
N LEU A 21 5.44 4.77 -3.16
CA LEU A 21 4.27 4.37 -3.92
C LEU A 21 3.66 5.59 -4.62
N PHE A 22 3.56 6.74 -3.96
CA PHE A 22 3.13 7.98 -4.63
C PHE A 22 4.10 8.44 -5.72
N GLN A 23 5.41 8.40 -5.43
CA GLN A 23 6.45 8.75 -6.40
C GLN A 23 6.46 7.76 -7.58
N ASN A 24 6.30 6.47 -7.35
CA ASN A 24 6.29 5.42 -8.37
C ASN A 24 4.97 5.40 -9.14
N ILE A 25 3.82 5.68 -8.50
CA ILE A 25 2.55 5.93 -9.19
C ILE A 25 2.74 7.11 -10.13
N ALA A 26 3.25 8.24 -9.64
CA ALA A 26 3.56 9.40 -10.47
C ALA A 26 4.60 9.08 -11.57
N ASP A 27 5.67 8.36 -11.26
CA ASP A 27 6.71 7.98 -12.22
C ASP A 27 6.24 6.91 -13.21
N LEU A 28 5.14 6.17 -12.96
CA LEU A 28 4.56 5.19 -13.88
C LEU A 28 3.39 5.70 -14.71
N PHE A 29 2.89 6.91 -14.43
CA PHE A 29 2.05 7.67 -15.36
C PHE A 29 2.85 8.16 -16.59
N ILE A 30 3.80 7.35 -17.09
CA ILE A 30 4.66 7.57 -18.27
C ILE A 30 3.86 7.59 -19.60
N ALA A 31 2.58 7.24 -19.60
CA ALA A 31 1.81 7.13 -20.85
C ALA A 31 0.84 8.31 -21.08
N GLY A 32 1.32 9.56 -21.06
CA GLY A 32 0.60 10.71 -21.65
C GLY A 32 -0.83 10.98 -21.17
N CYS A 33 -1.24 10.37 -20.05
CA CYS A 33 -2.58 10.49 -19.50
C CYS A 33 -2.62 11.69 -18.55
N PRO A 34 -3.64 12.56 -18.63
CA PRO A 34 -3.79 13.67 -17.69
C PRO A 34 -4.00 13.11 -16.28
N LEU A 35 -3.06 13.43 -15.38
CA LEU A 35 -3.07 13.02 -13.97
C LEU A 35 -3.18 14.26 -13.09
N LEU A 36 -4.12 14.22 -12.14
CA LEU A 36 -4.19 15.16 -11.02
C LEU A 36 -3.87 14.43 -9.72
N VAL A 37 -2.84 14.90 -9.01
CA VAL A 37 -2.45 14.35 -7.70
C VAL A 37 -3.16 15.14 -6.60
N ALA A 38 -4.00 14.46 -5.83
CA ALA A 38 -4.63 15.02 -4.63
C ALA A 38 -3.82 14.58 -3.39
N SER A 39 -3.21 15.52 -2.68
CA SER A 39 -2.37 15.21 -1.51
C SER A 39 -2.34 16.32 -0.47
N ARG A 40 -1.91 16.00 0.76
CA ARG A 40 -1.77 17.00 1.85
C ARG A 40 -0.76 18.10 1.51
N SER A 41 0.29 17.78 0.75
CA SER A 41 1.26 18.77 0.30
C SER A 41 0.70 19.66 -0.80
N GLY A 42 -0.23 19.14 -1.63
CA GLY A 42 -0.72 19.83 -2.82
C GLY A 42 0.36 20.06 -3.86
N THR A 43 1.41 19.24 -3.82
CA THR A 43 2.56 19.30 -4.72
C THR A 43 2.74 17.96 -5.42
N ALA A 44 3.21 18.01 -6.66
CA ALA A 44 3.64 16.84 -7.42
C ALA A 44 4.89 17.20 -8.24
N PRO A 45 5.72 16.20 -8.61
CA PRO A 45 6.81 16.42 -9.56
C PRO A 45 6.28 16.92 -10.91
N ASN A 46 7.05 17.77 -11.58
CA ASN A 46 6.78 18.16 -12.97
C ASN A 46 6.78 16.90 -13.87
N PRO A 47 5.81 16.71 -14.80
CA PRO A 47 4.77 17.63 -15.28
C PRO A 47 3.39 17.49 -14.62
N TYR A 48 3.29 16.77 -13.50
CA TYR A 48 2.00 16.47 -12.89
C TYR A 48 1.42 17.68 -12.16
N LYS A 49 0.10 17.86 -12.30
CA LYS A 49 -0.65 18.85 -11.53
C LYS A 49 -1.01 18.26 -10.17
N ALA A 50 -1.13 19.12 -9.16
CA ALA A 50 -1.55 18.71 -7.84
C ALA A 50 -2.53 19.70 -7.19
N VAL A 51 -3.34 19.18 -6.28
CA VAL A 51 -4.25 19.95 -5.41
C VAL A 51 -4.09 19.52 -3.96
N LYS A 52 -4.35 20.46 -3.04
CA LYS A 52 -4.47 20.16 -1.62
C LYS A 52 -5.66 19.24 -1.38
N PHE A 53 -5.42 18.17 -0.64
CA PHE A 53 -6.44 17.20 -0.24
C PHE A 53 -6.00 16.50 1.04
N ASP A 54 -6.88 16.44 2.02
CA ASP A 54 -6.68 15.64 3.23
C ASP A 54 -7.95 14.83 3.47
N TRP A 55 -7.80 13.52 3.68
CA TRP A 55 -8.90 12.63 4.01
C TRP A 55 -9.64 13.11 5.26
N THR A 56 -8.95 13.73 6.21
CA THR A 56 -9.57 14.22 7.46
C THR A 56 -10.17 15.62 7.36
N ASP A 57 -10.13 16.27 6.20
CA ASP A 57 -10.72 17.60 5.98
C ASP A 57 -11.71 17.58 4.79
N PRO A 58 -13.01 17.35 5.06
CA PRO A 58 -14.05 17.32 4.03
C PRO A 58 -14.16 18.62 3.21
N SER A 59 -13.70 19.77 3.74
CA SER A 59 -13.73 21.04 2.99
C SER A 59 -12.82 21.00 1.75
N MET A 60 -11.84 20.07 1.72
CA MET A 60 -10.92 19.89 0.61
C MET A 60 -11.42 18.93 -0.49
N PHE A 61 -12.52 18.20 -0.27
CA PHE A 61 -12.98 17.14 -1.18
C PHE A 61 -13.42 17.65 -2.55
N GLU A 62 -13.77 18.92 -2.65
CA GLU A 62 -14.12 19.59 -3.91
C GLU A 62 -12.89 20.03 -4.72
N ASN A 63 -11.70 20.09 -4.12
CA ASN A 63 -10.51 20.65 -4.77
C ASN A 63 -10.11 19.94 -6.07
N PRO A 64 -10.13 18.59 -6.17
CA PRO A 64 -9.81 17.91 -7.42
C PRO A 64 -10.73 18.35 -8.57
N PHE A 65 -12.02 18.46 -8.29
CA PHE A 65 -13.02 18.79 -9.30
C PHE A 65 -13.08 20.27 -9.68
N LYS A 66 -12.64 21.16 -8.79
CA LYS A 66 -12.41 22.58 -9.11
C LYS A 66 -11.22 22.76 -10.03
N ALA A 67 -10.17 21.96 -9.85
CA ALA A 67 -8.97 22.02 -10.69
C ALA A 67 -9.18 21.36 -12.05
N ASP A 68 -9.95 20.27 -12.09
CA ASP A 68 -10.31 19.58 -13.33
C ASP A 68 -11.70 18.95 -13.21
N SER A 69 -12.70 19.56 -13.85
CA SER A 69 -14.08 19.08 -13.85
C SER A 69 -14.30 17.84 -14.72
N SER A 70 -13.31 17.44 -15.53
CA SER A 70 -13.40 16.27 -16.41
C SER A 70 -13.04 14.95 -15.71
N ILE A 71 -12.56 15.02 -14.46
CA ILE A 71 -12.22 13.84 -13.66
C ILE A 71 -13.43 12.92 -13.53
N ASN A 72 -13.31 11.70 -14.06
CA ASN A 72 -14.35 10.68 -14.02
C ASN A 72 -13.85 9.32 -13.48
N LYS A 73 -12.57 9.23 -13.09
CA LYS A 73 -11.90 8.03 -12.59
C LYS A 73 -11.02 8.42 -11.41
N VAL A 74 -10.97 7.59 -10.37
CA VAL A 74 -10.14 7.85 -9.18
C VAL A 74 -9.39 6.61 -8.73
N CYS A 75 -8.13 6.79 -8.35
CA CYS A 75 -7.34 5.79 -7.63
C CYS A 75 -7.21 6.23 -6.16
N ILE A 76 -7.75 5.43 -5.25
CA ILE A 76 -7.76 5.69 -3.81
C ILE A 76 -6.59 4.96 -3.17
N VAL A 77 -5.68 5.74 -2.60
CA VAL A 77 -4.57 5.25 -1.76
C VAL A 77 -4.74 5.85 -0.37
N ILE A 78 -4.90 4.98 0.62
CA ILE A 78 -5.12 5.38 2.02
C ILE A 78 -3.94 4.92 2.85
N SER A 79 -3.48 5.79 3.74
CA SER A 79 -2.40 5.52 4.67
C SER A 79 -2.72 6.15 6.03
N ASN A 80 -2.35 5.45 7.11
CA ASN A 80 -2.38 5.95 8.49
C ASN A 80 -3.77 6.37 9.01
N ILE A 81 -4.84 5.79 8.47
CA ILE A 81 -6.21 5.94 8.98
C ILE A 81 -6.68 4.55 9.42
N PHE A 82 -7.04 4.44 10.69
CA PHE A 82 -7.46 3.18 11.29
C PHE A 82 -8.86 2.79 10.80
N ASP A 83 -9.89 3.56 11.18
CA ASP A 83 -11.25 3.36 10.66
C ASP A 83 -11.46 4.20 9.40
N VAL A 84 -11.23 3.56 8.26
CA VAL A 84 -11.16 4.21 6.94
C VAL A 84 -12.53 4.66 6.44
N LEU A 85 -13.56 3.84 6.62
CA LEU A 85 -14.86 4.05 5.97
C LEU A 85 -15.50 5.40 6.38
N PRO A 86 -15.59 5.78 7.67
CA PRO A 86 -16.20 7.06 8.06
C PRO A 86 -15.52 8.28 7.43
N VAL A 87 -14.22 8.19 7.16
CA VAL A 87 -13.43 9.28 6.60
C VAL A 87 -13.59 9.35 5.07
N VAL A 88 -13.57 8.21 4.39
CA VAL A 88 -13.53 8.14 2.92
C VAL A 88 -14.94 8.13 2.31
N LYS A 89 -15.96 7.69 3.05
CA LYS A 89 -17.35 7.57 2.57
C LYS A 89 -17.86 8.86 1.95
N THR A 90 -17.68 10.00 2.62
CA THR A 90 -18.17 11.30 2.15
C THR A 90 -17.54 11.69 0.80
N PHE A 91 -16.27 11.34 0.57
CA PHE A 91 -15.64 11.58 -0.73
C PHE A 91 -16.19 10.64 -1.81
N VAL A 92 -16.40 9.35 -1.49
CA VAL A 92 -17.02 8.39 -2.42
C VAL A 92 -18.43 8.86 -2.80
N ASP A 93 -19.23 9.31 -1.84
CA ASP A 93 -20.59 9.82 -2.08
C ASP A 93 -20.58 11.05 -2.99
N LEU A 94 -19.64 11.98 -2.76
CA LEU A 94 -19.44 13.13 -3.63
C LEU A 94 -19.12 12.69 -5.06
N CYS A 95 -18.21 11.74 -5.22
CA CYS A 95 -17.84 11.19 -6.52
C CYS A 95 -19.03 10.52 -7.22
N VAL A 96 -19.83 9.72 -6.50
CA VAL A 96 -21.04 9.07 -7.02
C VAL A 96 -22.09 10.11 -7.43
N SER A 97 -22.32 11.15 -6.63
CA SER A 97 -23.24 12.24 -6.97
C SER A 97 -22.84 13.00 -8.24
N ARG A 98 -21.54 12.99 -8.57
CA ARG A 98 -20.93 13.56 -9.77
C ARG A 98 -20.84 12.57 -10.93
N SER A 99 -21.44 11.38 -10.80
CA SER A 99 -21.44 10.33 -11.83
C SER A 99 -20.03 9.87 -12.24
N LEU A 100 -19.08 9.82 -11.28
CA LEU A 100 -17.77 9.24 -11.54
C LEU A 100 -17.92 7.77 -11.93
N LYS A 101 -17.21 7.38 -12.98
CA LYS A 101 -17.38 6.07 -13.62
C LYS A 101 -16.63 4.98 -12.88
N ARG A 102 -15.41 5.26 -12.41
CA ARG A 102 -14.48 4.20 -11.97
C ARG A 102 -13.66 4.52 -10.74
N PHE A 103 -13.49 3.51 -9.90
CA PHE A 103 -12.67 3.53 -8.70
C PHE A 103 -11.65 2.40 -8.72
N VAL A 104 -10.40 2.71 -8.41
CA VAL A 104 -9.39 1.71 -8.04
C VAL A 104 -9.04 1.93 -6.58
N LEU A 105 -9.28 0.93 -5.73
CA LEU A 105 -8.92 0.97 -4.31
C LEU A 105 -7.65 0.15 -4.09
N LEU A 106 -6.62 0.77 -3.51
CA LEU A 106 -5.49 0.03 -2.97
C LEU A 106 -5.79 -0.47 -1.56
N SER A 107 -5.79 -1.78 -1.39
CA SER A 107 -6.02 -2.50 -0.13
C SER A 107 -4.78 -3.33 0.24
N GLY A 108 -4.95 -4.49 0.89
CA GLY A 108 -3.89 -5.45 1.19
C GLY A 108 -4.36 -6.89 1.06
N SER A 109 -3.44 -7.81 0.79
CA SER A 109 -3.75 -9.24 0.59
C SER A 109 -4.47 -9.88 1.78
N HIS A 110 -4.25 -9.38 2.99
CA HIS A 110 -4.85 -9.86 4.23
C HIS A 110 -6.29 -9.36 4.45
N THR A 111 -6.70 -8.30 3.77
CA THR A 111 -8.02 -7.70 3.96
C THR A 111 -9.03 -8.32 3.01
N HIS A 112 -10.15 -8.84 3.53
CA HIS A 112 -11.28 -9.31 2.73
C HIS A 112 -12.42 -8.28 2.72
N LYS A 113 -13.29 -8.37 1.70
CA LYS A 113 -14.52 -7.58 1.61
C LYS A 113 -15.40 -7.75 2.85
N GLY A 114 -15.96 -6.66 3.37
CA GLY A 114 -16.79 -6.66 4.58
C GLY A 114 -16.01 -6.89 5.88
N GLY A 115 -14.72 -7.24 5.76
CA GLY A 115 -13.79 -7.33 6.87
C GLY A 115 -13.55 -5.97 7.52
N PRO A 116 -12.80 -5.93 8.63
CA PRO A 116 -12.57 -4.70 9.37
C PRO A 116 -11.78 -3.65 8.54
N TYR A 117 -11.84 -2.39 8.97
CA TYR A 117 -11.08 -1.28 8.41
C TYR A 117 -11.35 -1.05 6.91
N ILE A 118 -10.32 -1.22 6.07
CA ILE A 118 -10.42 -1.04 4.62
C ILE A 118 -11.32 -2.11 3.95
N GLY A 119 -11.61 -3.23 4.62
CA GLY A 119 -12.56 -4.24 4.16
C GLY A 119 -14.00 -3.70 4.08
N LYS A 120 -14.38 -2.82 5.01
CA LYS A 120 -15.68 -2.11 4.98
C LYS A 120 -15.75 -1.13 3.80
N LEU A 121 -14.64 -0.43 3.52
CA LEU A 121 -14.58 0.46 2.35
C LEU A 121 -14.66 -0.33 1.05
N HIS A 122 -14.04 -1.51 0.98
CA HIS A 122 -14.17 -2.40 -0.17
C HIS A 122 -15.64 -2.75 -0.43
N GLU A 123 -16.35 -3.26 0.57
CA GLU A 123 -17.78 -3.58 0.44
C GLU A 123 -18.60 -2.34 0.06
N TYR A 124 -18.28 -1.18 0.63
CA TYR A 124 -18.96 0.06 0.32
C TYR A 124 -18.83 0.49 -1.14
N ILE A 125 -17.60 0.47 -1.69
CA ILE A 125 -17.36 0.85 -3.08
C ILE A 125 -18.05 -0.12 -4.03
N GLU A 126 -17.99 -1.43 -3.77
CA GLU A 126 -18.70 -2.43 -4.60
C GLU A 126 -20.21 -2.16 -4.63
N ASN A 127 -20.81 -1.84 -3.48
CA ASN A 127 -22.24 -1.57 -3.36
C ASN A 127 -22.65 -0.16 -3.86
N SER A 128 -21.70 0.70 -4.24
CA SER A 128 -21.98 2.08 -4.66
C SER A 128 -22.42 2.21 -6.12
N GLY A 129 -22.44 1.10 -6.88
CA GLY A 129 -22.91 1.07 -8.28
C GLY A 129 -21.94 1.66 -9.31
N VAL A 130 -20.70 1.93 -8.91
CA VAL A 130 -19.61 2.41 -9.78
C VAL A 130 -18.82 1.24 -10.36
N GLU A 131 -18.12 1.46 -11.48
CA GLU A 131 -17.10 0.49 -11.87
C GLU A 131 -15.98 0.49 -10.83
N PHE A 132 -15.51 -0.70 -10.42
CA PHE A 132 -14.48 -0.77 -9.39
C PHE A 132 -13.39 -1.79 -9.69
N THR A 133 -12.25 -1.59 -9.05
CA THR A 133 -11.23 -2.62 -8.87
C THR A 133 -10.59 -2.47 -7.50
N VAL A 134 -10.44 -3.57 -6.78
CA VAL A 134 -9.69 -3.57 -5.51
C VAL A 134 -8.38 -4.32 -5.70
N LEU A 135 -7.26 -3.62 -5.55
CA LEU A 135 -5.93 -4.20 -5.62
C LEU A 135 -5.47 -4.59 -4.22
N ARG A 136 -5.11 -5.86 -4.06
CA ARG A 136 -4.75 -6.50 -2.79
C ARG A 136 -3.29 -6.96 -2.83
N PRO A 137 -2.32 -6.04 -2.78
CA PRO A 137 -0.91 -6.39 -2.80
C PRO A 137 -0.48 -7.21 -1.59
N THR A 138 0.53 -8.04 -1.78
CA THR A 138 1.30 -8.67 -0.70
C THR A 138 2.29 -7.66 -0.07
N SER A 139 3.32 -8.12 0.66
CA SER A 139 4.32 -7.19 1.24
C SER A 139 5.07 -6.42 0.16
N PHE A 140 5.22 -5.12 0.39
CA PHE A 140 5.99 -4.22 -0.46
C PHE A 140 7.49 -4.43 -0.23
N LEU A 141 8.28 -4.46 -1.30
CA LEU A 141 9.75 -4.46 -1.21
C LEU A 141 10.28 -3.20 -0.51
N GLU A 142 9.60 -2.08 -0.72
CA GLU A 142 9.96 -0.78 -0.16
C GLU A 142 9.84 -0.74 1.38
N ASN A 143 9.14 -1.70 2.00
CA ASN A 143 9.09 -1.81 3.46
C ASN A 143 10.50 -2.01 4.05
N PHE A 144 11.44 -2.58 3.30
CA PHE A 144 12.84 -2.73 3.74
C PHE A 144 13.60 -1.41 3.85
N ALA A 145 13.20 -0.39 3.10
CA ALA A 145 13.75 0.96 3.21
C ALA A 145 12.83 1.95 3.94
N GLY A 146 11.65 1.48 4.35
CA GLY A 146 10.76 2.15 5.29
C GLY A 146 10.86 1.51 6.67
N ILE A 147 9.86 0.68 7.01
CA ILE A 147 9.63 0.14 8.35
C ILE A 147 10.86 -0.62 8.89
N PHE A 148 11.55 -1.40 8.06
CA PHE A 148 12.74 -2.16 8.51
C PHE A 148 14.06 -1.39 8.42
N ALA A 149 14.06 -0.18 7.86
CA ALA A 149 15.30 0.52 7.53
C ALA A 149 16.17 0.80 8.76
N HIS A 150 15.55 1.19 9.87
CA HIS A 150 16.27 1.48 11.11
C HIS A 150 16.94 0.22 11.69
N GLY A 151 16.24 -0.91 11.74
CA GLY A 151 16.84 -2.18 12.18
C GLY A 151 17.98 -2.64 11.28
N ILE A 152 17.81 -2.51 9.96
CA ILE A 152 18.85 -2.85 8.99
C ILE A 152 20.07 -1.94 9.14
N ARG A 153 19.88 -0.63 9.33
CA ARG A 153 20.97 0.35 9.43
C ARG A 153 21.72 0.25 10.76
N GLU A 154 20.99 0.31 11.87
CA GLU A 154 21.59 0.47 13.20
C GLU A 154 21.91 -0.86 13.89
N ARG A 155 21.16 -1.92 13.57
CA ARG A 155 21.24 -3.20 14.30
C ARG A 155 21.58 -4.40 13.43
N ASN A 156 21.76 -4.20 12.12
CA ASN A 156 21.98 -5.29 11.17
C ASN A 156 20.87 -6.37 11.21
N GLU A 157 19.64 -6.01 11.56
CA GLU A 157 18.58 -7.00 11.74
C GLU A 157 17.25 -6.59 11.08
N ILE A 158 16.51 -7.61 10.66
CA ILE A 158 15.09 -7.52 10.33
C ILE A 158 14.33 -8.29 11.40
N VAL A 159 13.40 -7.64 12.07
CA VAL A 159 12.58 -8.26 13.13
C VAL A 159 11.17 -8.47 12.61
N THR A 160 10.67 -9.70 12.65
CA THR A 160 9.28 -10.00 12.21
C THR A 160 8.60 -11.01 13.14
N THR A 161 7.27 -11.01 13.11
CA THR A 161 6.41 -12.00 13.79
C THR A 161 6.03 -13.20 12.93
N VAL A 162 6.60 -13.30 11.72
CA VAL A 162 6.24 -14.33 10.75
C VAL A 162 7.22 -15.50 10.85
N GLU A 163 6.77 -16.61 11.43
CA GLU A 163 7.54 -17.86 11.48
C GLU A 163 7.42 -18.62 10.16
N GLY A 164 8.56 -18.95 9.52
CA GLY A 164 8.64 -19.92 8.42
C GLY A 164 7.89 -19.58 7.12
N GLY A 165 7.20 -18.45 7.04
CA GLY A 165 6.37 -18.06 5.90
C GLY A 165 7.18 -17.44 4.76
N ARG A 166 6.95 -17.93 3.53
CA ARG A 166 7.45 -17.27 2.31
C ARG A 166 6.45 -16.24 1.82
N THR A 167 6.95 -15.10 1.34
CA THR A 167 6.13 -13.98 0.87
C THR A 167 6.55 -13.61 -0.55
N PRO A 168 5.59 -13.44 -1.49
CA PRO A 168 5.91 -12.93 -2.81
C PRO A 168 5.99 -11.40 -2.72
N PHE A 169 7.16 -10.86 -2.38
CA PHE A 169 7.33 -9.42 -2.20
C PHE A 169 7.12 -8.69 -3.53
N VAL A 170 6.17 -7.75 -3.53
CA VAL A 170 5.77 -6.98 -4.71
C VAL A 170 6.41 -5.58 -4.65
N SER A 171 6.79 -5.01 -5.79
CA SER A 171 7.29 -3.62 -5.82
C SER A 171 6.13 -2.62 -5.92
N GLY A 172 6.33 -1.41 -5.39
CA GLY A 172 5.40 -0.31 -5.60
C GLY A 172 5.20 0.03 -7.08
N GLU A 173 6.22 -0.23 -7.91
CA GLU A 173 6.15 -0.10 -9.37
C GLU A 173 5.12 -1.08 -9.98
N ASP A 174 5.18 -2.37 -9.62
CA ASP A 174 4.25 -3.36 -10.16
C ASP A 174 2.79 -3.07 -9.71
N ILE A 175 2.62 -2.59 -8.46
CA ILE A 175 1.31 -2.18 -7.93
C ILE A 175 0.74 -0.99 -8.69
N ALA A 176 1.56 0.04 -8.89
CA ALA A 176 1.18 1.22 -9.63
C ALA A 176 0.83 0.89 -11.09
N LYS A 177 1.56 -0.04 -11.72
CA LYS A 177 1.20 -0.54 -13.05
C LYS A 177 -0.16 -1.23 -13.05
N ALA A 178 -0.43 -2.10 -12.08
CA ALA A 178 -1.74 -2.75 -11.95
C ALA A 178 -2.88 -1.73 -11.73
N ALA A 179 -2.62 -0.68 -10.94
CA ALA A 179 -3.56 0.42 -10.74
C ALA A 179 -3.83 1.17 -12.03
N PHE A 180 -2.79 1.49 -12.81
CA PHE A 180 -2.92 2.12 -14.11
C PHE A 180 -3.73 1.26 -15.08
N ASP A 181 -3.34 0.00 -15.27
CA ASP A 181 -3.99 -0.91 -16.22
C ASP A 181 -5.50 -1.06 -15.92
N THR A 182 -5.87 -1.15 -14.64
CA THR A 182 -7.27 -1.31 -14.21
C THR A 182 -8.06 0.00 -14.25
N LEU A 183 -7.41 1.13 -13.94
CA LEU A 183 -8.02 2.46 -14.04
C LEU A 183 -8.32 2.84 -15.50
N PHE A 184 -7.48 2.40 -16.45
CA PHE A 184 -7.61 2.75 -17.88
C PHE A 184 -8.16 1.64 -18.77
N ALA A 185 -8.47 0.45 -18.25
CA ALA A 185 -9.10 -0.62 -19.01
C ALA A 185 -10.36 -0.17 -19.78
N ASP A 186 -10.62 -0.73 -20.96
CA ASP A 186 -11.80 -0.34 -21.77
C ASP A 186 -13.12 -0.56 -21.01
N LYS A 187 -13.17 -1.61 -20.19
CA LYS A 187 -14.30 -1.90 -19.27
C LYS A 187 -13.78 -2.09 -17.86
N GLY A 188 -14.55 -1.61 -16.88
CA GLY A 188 -14.25 -1.82 -15.47
C GLY A 188 -14.22 -3.31 -15.14
N PRO A 189 -13.14 -3.83 -14.50
CA PRO A 189 -13.07 -5.23 -14.11
C PRO A 189 -14.17 -5.67 -13.13
N ASN A 190 -14.64 -4.75 -12.28
CA ASN A 190 -15.66 -5.00 -11.23
C ASN A 190 -15.29 -6.20 -10.35
N THR A 191 -14.03 -6.26 -9.94
CA THR A 191 -13.47 -7.38 -9.18
C THR A 191 -12.27 -6.96 -8.34
N GLU A 192 -11.72 -7.90 -7.59
CA GLU A 192 -10.50 -7.74 -6.81
C GLU A 192 -9.35 -8.57 -7.39
N TYR A 193 -8.12 -8.05 -7.28
CA TYR A 193 -6.91 -8.75 -7.73
C TYR A 193 -5.86 -8.78 -6.62
N TYR A 194 -5.28 -9.96 -6.40
CA TYR A 194 -4.01 -10.05 -5.67
C TYR A 194 -2.88 -9.55 -6.55
N VAL A 195 -2.06 -8.64 -6.03
CA VAL A 195 -0.86 -8.14 -6.73
C VAL A 195 0.36 -8.74 -6.03
N VAL A 196 1.02 -9.68 -6.69
CA VAL A 196 2.07 -10.50 -6.07
C VAL A 196 3.41 -10.30 -6.76
N GLY A 197 4.49 -10.43 -5.98
CA GLY A 197 5.83 -10.56 -6.54
C GLY A 197 6.00 -11.86 -7.34
N PRO A 198 6.94 -11.90 -8.29
CA PRO A 198 7.13 -13.06 -9.16
C PRO A 198 7.78 -14.27 -8.47
N GLU A 199 8.38 -14.07 -7.29
CA GLU A 199 9.15 -15.09 -6.57
C GLU A 199 8.82 -15.04 -5.08
N LEU A 200 8.78 -16.21 -4.43
CA LEU A 200 8.55 -16.37 -2.99
C LEU A 200 9.86 -16.29 -2.22
N TYR A 201 9.91 -15.47 -1.17
CA TYR A 201 11.07 -15.34 -0.29
C TYR A 201 10.70 -15.48 1.19
N SER A 202 11.47 -16.25 1.95
CA SER A 202 11.49 -16.14 3.42
C SER A 202 12.28 -14.90 3.84
N HIS A 203 12.07 -14.42 5.07
CA HIS A 203 12.88 -13.32 5.60
C HIS A 203 14.37 -13.72 5.77
N ASP A 204 14.68 -15.00 5.97
CA ASP A 204 16.06 -15.50 5.99
C ASP A 204 16.72 -15.41 4.61
N GLU A 205 15.97 -15.73 3.54
CA GLU A 205 16.44 -15.56 2.16
C GLU A 205 16.66 -14.06 1.84
N VAL A 206 15.75 -13.18 2.29
CA VAL A 206 15.90 -11.73 2.13
C VAL A 206 17.13 -11.19 2.85
N THR A 207 17.35 -11.59 4.11
CA THR A 207 18.51 -11.13 4.88
C THR A 207 19.83 -11.66 4.32
N SER A 208 19.83 -12.85 3.71
CA SER A 208 20.97 -13.36 2.93
C SER A 208 21.25 -12.48 1.71
N ILE A 209 20.22 -12.12 0.93
CA ILE A 209 20.35 -11.21 -0.22
C ILE A 209 20.88 -9.83 0.22
N PHE A 210 20.39 -9.29 1.34
CA PHE A 210 20.88 -8.01 1.86
C PHE A 210 22.29 -8.09 2.40
N SER A 211 22.69 -9.21 2.97
CA SER A 211 24.07 -9.41 3.41
C SER A 211 25.03 -9.34 2.23
N GLU A 212 24.68 -9.97 1.11
CA GLU A 212 25.44 -9.90 -0.15
C GLU A 212 25.51 -8.45 -0.69
N ILE A 213 24.37 -7.75 -0.75
CA ILE A 213 24.27 -6.40 -1.34
C ILE A 213 25.01 -5.35 -0.49
N LEU A 214 24.90 -5.45 0.84
CA LEU A 214 25.43 -4.45 1.77
C LEU A 214 26.87 -4.74 2.21
N GLY A 215 27.41 -5.93 1.91
CA GLY A 215 28.76 -6.32 2.33
C GLY A 215 28.93 -6.50 3.84
N ARG A 216 27.82 -6.67 4.58
CA ARG A 216 27.81 -6.91 6.03
C ARG A 216 26.68 -7.86 6.40
N LYS A 217 26.88 -8.69 7.43
CA LYS A 217 25.88 -9.68 7.86
C LYS A 217 24.60 -8.99 8.33
N ILE A 218 23.47 -9.30 7.70
CA ILE A 218 22.12 -8.94 8.14
C ILE A 218 21.44 -10.22 8.64
N THR A 219 20.78 -10.16 9.79
CA THR A 219 20.10 -11.31 10.40
C THR A 219 18.59 -11.10 10.47
N HIS A 220 17.82 -12.18 10.32
CA HIS A 220 16.41 -12.17 10.62
C HIS A 220 16.20 -12.64 12.07
N ARG A 221 15.46 -11.86 12.85
CA ARG A 221 15.06 -12.20 14.22
C ARG A 221 13.55 -12.37 14.26
N HIS A 222 13.12 -13.59 14.49
CA HIS A 222 11.71 -13.87 14.77
C HIS A 222 11.37 -13.44 16.19
N ILE A 223 10.23 -12.80 16.38
CA ILE A 223 9.67 -12.47 17.69
C ILE A 223 8.21 -12.94 17.76
N THR A 224 7.73 -13.19 18.96
CA THR A 224 6.32 -13.49 19.22
C THR A 224 5.44 -12.25 19.06
N GLY A 225 4.13 -12.44 18.87
CA GLY A 225 3.18 -11.31 18.88
C GLY A 225 3.17 -10.54 20.20
N GLU A 226 3.46 -11.21 21.32
CA GLU A 226 3.57 -10.57 22.64
C GLU A 226 4.79 -9.64 22.71
N GLU A 227 5.94 -10.08 22.20
CA GLU A 227 7.15 -9.26 22.11
C GLU A 227 6.97 -8.08 21.16
N GLU A 228 6.28 -8.27 20.04
CA GLU A 228 5.94 -7.19 19.11
C GLU A 228 5.04 -6.13 19.78
N ARG A 229 4.01 -6.59 20.50
CA ARG A 229 3.13 -5.70 21.27
C ARG A 229 3.90 -4.93 22.34
N ALA A 230 4.78 -5.60 23.09
CA ALA A 230 5.64 -4.95 24.07
C ALA A 230 6.56 -3.91 23.42
N MET A 231 7.10 -4.21 22.23
CA MET A 231 7.89 -3.26 21.44
C MET A 231 7.05 -2.02 21.07
N PHE A 232 5.85 -2.18 20.54
CA PHE A 232 4.97 -1.05 20.20
C PHE A 232 4.59 -0.19 21.40
N VAL A 233 4.31 -0.81 22.54
CA VAL A 233 4.05 -0.08 23.80
C VAL A 233 5.29 0.72 24.23
N SER A 234 6.49 0.13 24.16
CA SER A 234 7.73 0.82 24.58
C SER A 234 8.10 2.02 23.72
N ILE A 235 7.64 2.08 22.46
CA ILE A 235 7.83 3.26 21.59
C ILE A 235 6.66 4.27 21.67
N GLY A 236 5.75 4.10 22.64
CA GLY A 236 4.67 5.07 22.91
C GLY A 236 3.47 4.96 21.97
N MET A 237 3.25 3.82 21.32
CA MET A 237 2.07 3.63 20.48
C MET A 237 0.78 3.67 21.33
N PRO A 238 -0.27 4.42 20.91
CA PRO A 238 -1.50 4.56 21.69
C PRO A 238 -2.20 3.23 21.98
N ALA A 239 -2.84 3.12 23.14
CA ALA A 239 -3.54 1.90 23.58
C ALA A 239 -4.55 1.40 22.52
N GLY A 240 -4.58 0.08 22.29
CA GLY A 240 -5.43 -0.58 21.28
C GLY A 240 -4.84 -0.66 19.88
N GLN A 241 -3.85 0.18 19.54
CA GLN A 241 -3.12 0.06 18.27
C GLN A 241 -2.10 -1.10 18.25
N PRO A 242 -1.31 -1.36 19.31
CA PRO A 242 -0.40 -2.51 19.36
C PRO A 242 -1.11 -3.85 19.14
N GLU A 243 -2.25 -4.05 19.78
CA GLU A 243 -3.07 -5.26 19.66
C GLU A 243 -3.59 -5.43 18.23
N PHE A 244 -4.00 -4.34 17.58
CA PHE A 244 -4.41 -4.36 16.19
C PHE A 244 -3.27 -4.71 15.24
N VAL A 245 -2.13 -4.03 15.35
CA VAL A 245 -1.00 -4.24 14.42
C VAL A 245 -0.53 -5.70 14.49
N SER A 246 -0.46 -6.25 15.71
CA SER A 246 -0.09 -7.65 15.89
C SER A 246 -1.13 -8.61 15.30
N ARG A 247 -2.43 -8.37 15.51
CA ARG A 247 -3.51 -9.17 14.91
C ARG A 247 -3.52 -9.10 13.39
N ALA A 248 -3.34 -7.91 12.81
CA ALA A 248 -3.24 -7.72 11.37
C ALA A 248 -2.00 -8.44 10.79
N GLY A 249 -0.89 -8.46 11.54
CA GLY A 249 0.31 -9.26 11.21
C GLY A 249 0.00 -10.77 11.14
N GLN A 250 -0.73 -11.30 12.13
CA GLN A 250 -1.15 -12.70 12.17
C GLN A 250 -2.14 -13.05 11.04
N GLU A 251 -3.18 -12.24 10.84
CA GLU A 251 -4.15 -12.40 9.74
C GLU A 251 -3.44 -12.35 8.37
N THR A 252 -2.39 -11.53 8.26
CA THR A 252 -1.54 -11.49 7.06
C THR A 252 -0.76 -12.78 6.85
N ALA A 253 -0.18 -13.35 7.91
CA ALA A 253 0.54 -14.61 7.83
C ALA A 253 -0.40 -15.78 7.46
N GLU A 254 -1.62 -15.79 8.00
CA GLU A 254 -2.65 -16.79 7.66
C GLU A 254 -3.19 -16.65 6.25
N ALA A 255 -3.52 -15.42 5.81
CA ALA A 255 -3.99 -15.17 4.45
C ALA A 255 -2.95 -15.62 3.41
N ARG A 256 -1.66 -15.43 3.69
CA ARG A 256 -0.56 -15.90 2.82
C ARG A 256 -0.51 -17.42 2.70
N ARG A 257 -0.80 -18.18 3.76
CA ARG A 257 -0.87 -19.65 3.72
C ARG A 257 -2.03 -20.19 2.90
N LYS A 258 -3.03 -19.38 2.57
CA LYS A 258 -4.19 -19.79 1.75
C LYS A 258 -4.02 -19.46 0.27
N LEU A 259 -3.04 -18.62 -0.07
CA LEU A 259 -2.76 -18.22 -1.45
C LEU A 259 -1.80 -19.18 -2.17
N TRP A 260 -1.18 -20.11 -1.43
CA TRP A 260 -0.15 -21.07 -1.88
C TRP A 260 -0.21 -22.33 -1.02
#